data_AF-A0A0D6KYB6-F1
#
_entry.id   AF-A0A0D6KYB6-F1
#
_cell.length_a   1.000
_cell.length_b   1.000
_cell.length_c   1.000
_cell.angle_alpha   90.00
_cell.angle_beta   90.00
_cell.angle_gamma   90.00
#
_symmetry.space_group_name_H-M   'P 1'
#
loop_
_entity.id
_entity.type
_entity.pdbx_description
1 polymer ?
#
loop_
_entity_poly.entity_id
_entity_poly.type
_entity_poly.pdbx_seq_one_letter_code
_entity_poly.pdbx_strand_id
1 'polypeptide(L)'
;MTQLQLKNHKLWQDLTDILENLDVNTLIKEHLEECDYKICGYWDEQDKYYEEITLPRSLEAELISSSASVTNKEHLLQLKLLLKVLNNHDVYMQNSEKLGELTLVYNDNLEFIDENWLLDTESPLLGKI
;
A
#
# COMPACT_ATOMS: atom_id res chain seq x y z
N MET A 1 15.20 37.02 -6.47
CA MET A 1 14.28 35.98 -6.00
C MET A 1 14.96 34.65 -6.27
N THR A 2 15.30 33.87 -5.23
CA THR A 2 16.08 32.64 -5.39
C THR A 2 15.13 31.50 -5.74
N GLN A 3 15.31 30.86 -6.89
CA GLN A 3 14.53 29.68 -7.29
C GLN A 3 15.32 28.42 -6.91
N LEU A 4 14.72 27.57 -6.07
CA LEU A 4 15.21 26.22 -5.84
C LEU A 4 14.77 25.33 -7.00
N GLN A 5 15.74 24.75 -7.73
CA GLN A 5 15.47 23.80 -8.81
C GLN A 5 15.75 22.37 -8.34
N LEU A 6 14.68 21.62 -8.16
CA LEU A 6 14.72 20.25 -7.67
C LEU A 6 14.67 19.21 -8.80
N LYS A 7 14.22 19.57 -10.00
CA LYS A 7 13.93 18.62 -11.10
C LYS A 7 15.07 17.66 -11.49
N ASN A 8 16.33 18.08 -11.31
CA ASN A 8 17.52 17.27 -11.61
C ASN A 8 18.39 17.04 -10.36
N HIS A 9 17.82 17.21 -9.17
CA HIS A 9 18.56 17.08 -7.92
C HIS A 9 18.78 15.61 -7.58
N LYS A 10 19.97 15.26 -7.09
CA LYS A 10 20.38 13.89 -6.74
C LYS A 10 19.37 13.17 -5.83
N LEU A 11 18.74 13.90 -4.92
CA LEU A 11 17.72 13.38 -4.01
C LEU A 11 16.56 12.67 -4.75
N TRP A 12 16.13 13.16 -5.91
CA TRP A 12 15.10 12.47 -6.70
C TRP A 12 15.65 11.27 -7.46
N GLN A 13 16.91 11.33 -7.91
CA GLN A 13 17.56 10.18 -8.55
C GLN A 13 17.71 9.03 -7.56
N ASP A 14 18.25 9.30 -6.37
CA ASP A 14 18.43 8.32 -5.32
C ASP A 14 17.07 7.72 -4.88
N LEU A 15 16.02 8.55 -4.76
CA LEU A 15 14.67 8.07 -4.44
C LEU A 15 14.08 7.18 -5.55
N THR A 16 14.22 7.59 -6.81
CA THR A 16 13.78 6.79 -7.97
C THR A 16 14.50 5.45 -7.99
N ASP A 17 15.83 5.43 -7.81
CA ASP A 17 16.64 4.21 -7.80
C ASP A 17 16.19 3.25 -6.69
N ILE A 18 15.90 3.76 -5.49
CA ILE A 18 15.39 2.93 -4.38
C ILE A 18 14.04 2.31 -4.75
N LEU A 19 13.12 3.10 -5.29
CA LEU A 19 11.77 2.65 -5.61
C LEU A 19 11.73 1.68 -6.79
N GLU A 20 12.57 1.87 -7.81
CA GLU A 20 12.66 0.97 -8.97
C GLU A 20 13.22 -0.40 -8.59
N ASN A 21 14.06 -0.47 -7.56
CA ASN A 21 14.65 -1.71 -7.07
C ASN A 21 13.88 -2.33 -5.89
N LEU A 22 12.78 -1.70 -5.45
CA LEU A 22 11.95 -2.22 -4.37
C LEU A 22 11.06 -3.36 -4.89
N ASP A 23 11.23 -4.56 -4.33
CA ASP A 23 10.28 -5.64 -4.54
C ASP A 23 9.04 -5.43 -3.67
N VAL A 24 8.11 -4.64 -4.21
CA VAL A 24 6.86 -4.26 -3.58
C VAL A 24 6.00 -5.46 -3.21
N ASN A 25 6.01 -6.52 -4.03
CA ASN A 25 5.20 -7.70 -3.75
C ASN A 25 5.75 -8.48 -2.55
N THR A 26 7.08 -8.60 -2.45
CA THR A 26 7.71 -9.22 -1.29
C THR A 26 7.43 -8.40 -0.02
N LEU A 27 7.63 -7.08 -0.06
CA LEU A 27 7.34 -6.18 1.06
C LEU A 27 5.90 -6.33 1.57
N ILE A 28 4.93 -6.37 0.66
CA ILE A 28 3.51 -6.47 1.02
C ILE A 28 3.15 -7.85 1.55
N LYS A 29 3.73 -8.91 0.99
CA LYS A 29 3.51 -10.26 1.51
C LYS A 29 4.01 -10.40 2.94
N GLU A 30 5.22 -9.93 3.22
CA GLU A 30 5.79 -9.95 4.58
C GLU A 30 4.90 -9.18 5.55
N HIS A 31 4.49 -7.96 5.18
CA HIS A 31 3.59 -7.14 5.98
C HIS A 31 2.23 -7.81 6.25
N LEU A 32 1.61 -8.41 5.22
CA LEU A 32 0.33 -9.12 5.36
C LEU A 32 0.47 -10.41 6.18
N GLU A 33 1.62 -11.09 6.11
CA GLU A 33 1.90 -12.27 6.92
C GLU A 33 2.05 -11.93 8.41
N GLU A 34 2.66 -10.78 8.73
CA GLU A 34 2.80 -10.29 10.12
C GLU A 34 1.46 -10.02 10.79
N CYS A 35 0.46 -9.56 10.04
CA CYS A 35 -0.90 -9.32 10.55
C CYS A 35 -1.87 -10.48 10.32
N ASP A 36 -1.40 -11.65 9.86
CA ASP A 36 -2.22 -12.81 9.47
C ASP A 36 -3.36 -12.45 8.51
N TYR A 37 -3.11 -11.51 7.60
CA TYR A 37 -4.07 -11.02 6.62
C TYR A 37 -5.34 -10.42 7.26
N LYS A 38 -5.23 -9.87 8.48
CA LYS A 38 -6.35 -9.29 9.22
C LYS A 38 -6.15 -7.80 9.45
N ILE A 39 -7.24 -7.05 9.30
CA ILE A 39 -7.34 -5.64 9.63
C ILE A 39 -8.35 -5.51 10.76
N CYS A 40 -7.94 -4.95 11.89
CA CYS A 40 -8.79 -4.78 13.06
C CYS A 40 -9.32 -3.35 13.16
N GLY A 41 -10.60 -3.19 13.45
CA GLY A 41 -11.24 -1.89 13.68
C GLY A 41 -11.28 -0.99 12.45
N TYR A 42 -11.96 -1.43 11.41
CA TYR A 42 -12.06 -0.72 10.13
C TYR A 42 -13.38 0.06 10.01
N TRP A 43 -13.29 1.29 9.50
CA TRP A 43 -14.44 2.10 9.12
C TRP A 43 -14.45 2.27 7.59
N ASP A 44 -15.58 1.96 6.95
CA ASP A 44 -15.74 2.22 5.52
C ASP A 44 -16.23 3.64 5.21
N GLU A 45 -16.29 3.97 3.92
CA GLU A 45 -16.73 5.28 3.44
C GLU A 45 -18.21 5.59 3.75
N GLN A 46 -18.99 4.61 4.21
CA GLN A 46 -20.40 4.75 4.59
C GLN A 46 -20.59 4.78 6.13
N ASP A 47 -19.53 5.05 6.89
CA ASP A 47 -19.52 5.08 8.36
C ASP A 47 -19.94 3.73 8.99
N LYS A 48 -19.70 2.61 8.30
CA LYS A 48 -19.92 1.28 8.87
C LYS A 48 -18.64 0.74 9.47
N TYR A 49 -18.75 0.29 10.71
CA TYR A 49 -17.66 -0.32 11.47
C TYR A 49 -17.62 -1.84 11.27
N TYR A 50 -16.41 -2.36 11.11
CA TYR A 50 -16.09 -3.79 11.10
C TYR A 50 -15.07 -4.05 12.19
N GLU A 51 -15.32 -5.03 13.04
CA GLU A 51 -14.37 -5.41 14.09
C GLU A 51 -13.12 -6.02 13.48
N GLU A 52 -13.31 -6.88 12.47
CA GLU A 52 -12.24 -7.52 11.74
C GLU A 52 -12.60 -7.65 10.25
N ILE A 53 -11.63 -7.33 9.38
CA ILE A 53 -11.65 -7.69 7.97
C ILE A 53 -10.54 -8.70 7.70
N THR A 54 -10.89 -9.85 7.11
CA THR A 54 -9.93 -10.85 6.64
C THR A 54 -9.72 -10.71 5.14
N LEU A 55 -8.46 -10.52 4.75
CA LEU A 55 -8.01 -10.42 3.38
C LEU A 55 -7.72 -11.81 2.78
N PRO A 56 -7.90 -12.01 1.46
CA PRO A 56 -7.53 -13.25 0.80
C PRO A 56 -6.00 -13.39 0.70
N ARG A 57 -5.50 -14.62 0.90
CA ARG A 57 -4.04 -14.91 0.82
C ARG A 57 -3.46 -14.85 -0.59
N SER A 58 -4.30 -14.84 -1.62
CA SER A 58 -3.91 -14.72 -3.04
C SER A 58 -3.81 -13.27 -3.51
N LEU A 59 -3.51 -12.34 -2.58
CA LEU A 59 -3.30 -10.94 -2.87
C LEU A 59 -1.95 -10.68 -3.56
N GLU A 60 -2.00 -9.79 -4.53
CA GLU A 60 -0.85 -9.13 -5.15
C GLU A 60 -0.98 -7.62 -4.96
N ALA A 61 0.16 -6.93 -4.99
CA ALA A 61 0.23 -5.50 -4.86
C ALA A 61 1.00 -4.85 -6.00
N GLU A 62 0.53 -3.70 -6.42
CA GLU A 62 1.18 -2.84 -7.41
C GLU A 62 1.41 -1.46 -6.80
N LEU A 63 2.64 -0.95 -6.85
CA LEU A 63 2.93 0.42 -6.43
C LEU A 63 2.32 1.40 -7.45
N ILE A 64 1.33 2.18 -7.02
CA ILE A 64 0.65 3.15 -7.89
C ILE A 64 1.16 4.58 -7.68
N SER A 65 1.68 4.89 -6.49
CA SER A 65 2.38 6.14 -6.25
C SER A 65 3.31 6.04 -5.06
N SER A 66 4.33 6.87 -5.04
CA SER A 66 5.15 7.11 -3.86
C SER A 66 5.28 8.61 -3.61
N SER A 67 5.50 8.98 -2.35
CA SER A 67 5.81 10.36 -1.98
C SER A 67 6.83 10.39 -0.85
N ALA A 68 7.69 11.40 -0.89
CA ALA A 68 8.56 11.75 0.21
C ALA A 68 8.11 13.11 0.76
N SER A 69 7.69 13.12 2.03
CA SER A 69 7.29 14.33 2.74
C SER A 69 8.38 14.75 3.69
N VAL A 70 8.74 16.03 3.64
CA VAL A 70 9.78 16.62 4.50
C VAL A 70 9.16 17.78 5.25
N THR A 71 9.10 17.66 6.57
CA THR A 71 8.76 18.75 7.49
C THR A 71 9.98 19.11 8.34
N ASN A 72 9.89 20.18 9.14
CA ASN A 72 11.00 20.56 10.04
C ASN A 72 11.31 19.52 11.13
N LYS A 73 10.46 18.49 11.30
CA LYS A 73 10.57 17.51 12.38
C LYS A 73 10.60 16.06 11.89
N GLU A 74 10.06 15.79 10.70
CA GLU A 74 9.83 14.43 10.23
C GLU A 74 10.07 14.35 8.73
N HIS A 75 10.71 13.25 8.33
CA HIS A 75 10.80 12.82 6.96
C HIS A 75 10.02 11.52 6.83
N LEU A 76 9.05 11.49 5.92
CA LEU A 76 8.17 10.35 5.73
C LEU A 76 8.23 9.88 4.30
N LEU A 77 8.36 8.58 4.11
CA LEU A 77 8.16 7.91 2.84
C LEU A 77 6.77 7.25 2.86
N GLN A 78 5.95 7.55 1.87
CA GLN A 78 4.64 6.91 1.70
C GLN A 78 4.63 6.10 0.41
N LEU A 79 4.20 4.85 0.51
CA LEU A 79 4.02 3.95 -0.62
C LEU A 79 2.54 3.64 -0.74
N LYS A 80 1.92 4.09 -1.82
CA LYS A 80 0.52 3.82 -2.11
C LYS A 80 0.41 2.68 -3.11
N LEU A 81 -0.37 1.69 -2.75
CA LEU A 81 -0.39 0.39 -3.38
C LEU A 81 -1.83 0.05 -3.78
N LEU A 82 -1.97 -0.57 -4.94
CA LEU A 82 -3.21 -1.16 -5.40
C LEU A 82 -3.20 -2.65 -5.07
N LEU A 83 -4.22 -3.11 -4.33
CA LEU A 83 -4.37 -4.50 -3.96
C LEU A 83 -5.27 -5.23 -4.97
N LYS A 84 -4.79 -6.36 -5.46
CA LYS A 84 -5.49 -7.18 -6.45
C LYS A 84 -5.52 -8.63 -6.03
N VAL A 85 -6.64 -9.31 -6.31
CA VAL A 85 -6.74 -10.76 -6.08
C VAL A 85 -6.48 -11.49 -7.39
N LEU A 86 -5.58 -12.47 -7.34
CA LEU A 86 -5.40 -13.42 -8.44
C LEU A 86 -6.57 -14.41 -8.47
N ASN A 87 -7.41 -14.31 -9.51
CA ASN A 87 -8.40 -15.34 -9.80
C ASN A 87 -7.73 -16.49 -10.55
N ASN A 88 -7.48 -17.60 -9.85
CA ASN A 88 -6.96 -18.84 -10.45
C ASN A 88 -8.01 -19.62 -11.27
N HIS A 89 -9.22 -19.08 -11.44
CA HIS A 89 -10.35 -19.83 -11.99
C HIS A 89 -10.50 -19.78 -13.52
N ASP A 90 -9.78 -18.93 -14.25
CA ASP A 90 -9.87 -18.89 -15.71
C ASP A 90 -8.50 -18.81 -16.39
N VAL A 91 -8.10 -19.91 -17.03
CA VAL A 91 -6.83 -20.09 -17.77
C VAL A 91 -6.73 -19.16 -19.01
N TYR A 92 -7.76 -18.35 -19.29
CA TYR A 92 -7.85 -17.55 -20.52
C TYR A 92 -8.02 -16.03 -20.33
N MET A 93 -8.23 -15.53 -19.10
CA MET A 93 -8.21 -14.08 -18.81
C MET A 93 -7.65 -13.87 -17.41
N GLN A 94 -6.47 -13.24 -17.30
CA GLN A 94 -5.96 -12.70 -16.04
C GLN A 94 -6.82 -11.52 -15.60
N ASN A 95 -8.06 -11.77 -15.19
CA ASN A 95 -8.93 -10.78 -14.58
C ASN A 95 -8.55 -10.68 -13.10
N SER A 96 -7.55 -9.84 -12.81
CA SER A 96 -7.24 -9.44 -11.45
C SER A 96 -8.34 -8.49 -10.96
N GLU A 97 -8.97 -8.83 -9.85
CA GLU A 97 -10.04 -8.02 -9.25
C GLU A 97 -9.40 -7.03 -8.26
N LYS A 98 -9.70 -5.74 -8.40
CA LYS A 98 -9.26 -4.71 -7.44
C LYS A 98 -9.98 -4.94 -6.11
N LEU A 99 -9.22 -5.10 -5.04
CA LEU A 99 -9.75 -5.26 -3.69
C LEU A 99 -9.76 -3.94 -2.90
N GLY A 100 -8.83 -3.04 -3.22
CA GLY A 100 -8.65 -1.80 -2.50
C GLY A 100 -7.28 -1.20 -2.69
N GLU A 101 -6.94 -0.27 -1.81
CA GLU A 101 -5.66 0.42 -1.76
C GLU A 101 -5.11 0.37 -0.33
N LEU A 102 -3.78 0.25 -0.25
CA LEU A 102 -3.02 0.30 1.00
C LEU A 102 -1.97 1.39 0.87
N THR A 103 -1.87 2.26 1.87
CA THR A 103 -0.76 3.20 1.99
C THR A 103 0.09 2.81 3.18
N LEU A 104 1.36 2.47 2.93
CA LEU A 104 2.36 2.24 3.98
C LEU A 104 3.18 3.50 4.21
N VAL A 105 3.43 3.83 5.47
CA VAL A 105 4.19 5.02 5.90
C VAL A 105 5.43 4.60 6.68
N TYR A 106 6.59 5.11 6.26
CA TYR A 106 7.89 4.83 6.85
C TYR A 106 8.59 6.11 7.31
N ASN A 107 9.42 6.00 8.36
CA ASN A 107 10.26 7.11 8.84
C ASN A 107 11.58 7.22 8.04
N ASP A 108 12.46 8.12 8.48
CA ASP A 108 13.80 8.33 7.91
C ASP A 108 14.74 7.13 8.07
N ASN A 109 14.49 6.25 9.03
CA ASN A 109 15.21 4.98 9.20
C ASN A 109 14.59 3.83 8.39
N LEU A 110 13.56 4.10 7.56
CA LEU A 110 12.76 3.10 6.85
C LEU A 110 12.04 2.11 7.79
N GLU A 111 11.74 2.54 9.01
CA GLU A 111 10.91 1.77 9.93
C GLU A 111 9.43 2.06 9.64
N PHE A 112 8.61 1.01 9.58
CA PHE A 112 7.17 1.14 9.43
C PHE A 112 6.57 1.91 10.62
N ILE A 113 5.75 2.93 10.34
CA ILE A 113 5.10 3.76 11.37
C ILE A 113 3.60 3.58 11.36
N ASP A 114 3.01 3.56 10.16
CA ASP A 114 1.56 3.65 9.99
C ASP A 114 1.10 3.09 8.66
N GLU A 115 -0.18 2.75 8.60
CA GLU A 115 -0.86 2.26 7.41
C GLU A 115 -2.24 2.88 7.26
N ASN A 116 -2.68 3.03 6.02
CA ASN A 116 -4.04 3.48 5.73
C ASN A 116 -4.66 2.58 4.68
N TRP A 117 -5.83 2.03 5.02
CA TRP A 117 -6.58 1.10 4.18
C TRP A 117 -7.76 1.80 3.52
N LEU A 118 -7.97 1.52 2.24
CA LEU A 118 -9.18 1.88 1.51
C LEU A 118 -9.67 0.64 0.76
N LEU A 119 -10.56 -0.12 1.37
CA LEU A 119 -11.06 -1.39 0.83
C LEU A 119 -12.41 -1.22 0.14
N ASP A 120 -12.62 -2.01 -0.91
CA ASP A 120 -13.96 -2.26 -1.45
C ASP A 120 -14.71 -3.22 -0.51
N THR A 121 -15.40 -2.66 0.48
CA THR A 121 -16.19 -3.41 1.46
C THR A 121 -17.43 -4.08 0.89
N GLU A 122 -17.76 -3.89 -0.38
CA GLU A 122 -18.80 -4.66 -1.06
C GLU A 122 -18.23 -5.92 -1.74
N SER A 123 -16.89 -6.04 -1.83
CA SER A 123 -16.26 -7.23 -2.39
C SER A 123 -16.62 -8.47 -1.58
N PRO A 124 -17.07 -9.56 -2.24
CA PRO A 124 -17.39 -10.83 -1.58
C PRO A 124 -16.14 -11.60 -1.15
N LEU A 125 -14.95 -11.17 -1.58
CA LEU A 125 -13.67 -11.81 -1.28
C LEU A 125 -13.14 -11.46 0.11
N LEU A 126 -13.73 -10.44 0.75
CA LEU A 126 -13.39 -10.00 2.10
C LEU A 126 -14.26 -10.72 3.14
N GLY A 127 -13.60 -11.39 4.09
CA GLY A 127 -14.27 -11.83 5.33
C GLY A 127 -14.50 -10.63 6.24
N LYS A 128 -15.69 -10.50 6.83
CA LYS A 128 -16.09 -9.34 7.64
C LYS A 128 -16.82 -9.82 8.89
N ILE A 129 -16.40 -9.36 10.05
CA ILE A 129 -17.03 -9.62 11.35
C ILE A 129 -17.47 -8.30 11.97
#